data_AF-E4ZCP1-F1
#
_entry.id   AF-E4ZCP1-F1
#
_cell.length_a   1.000
_cell.length_b   1.000
_cell.length_c   1.000
_cell.angle_alpha   90.00
_cell.angle_beta   90.00
_cell.angle_gamma   90.00
#
_symmetry.space_group_name_H-M   'P 1'
#
loop_
_entity.id
_entity.type
_entity.pdbx_description
1 polymer ?
#
loop_
_entity_poly.entity_id
_entity_poly.type
_entity_poly.pdbx_seq_one_letter_code
_entity_poly.pdbx_strand_id
1 'polypeptide(L)'
;MDSKIWRSTSIQRAEREIHIFTAENAVGVNGKSWNRITDAEYRMLNDFAYKMGAKAGNVYPNIRGHLKIVSENPFCSSCSNVIQQFRKMFPNVTLTLIDGVKK
;
A
#
# COMPACT_ATOMS: atom_id res chain seq x y z
N MET A 1 11.56 14.77 -8.65
CA MET A 1 10.34 14.30 -7.96
C MET A 1 9.82 13.12 -8.76
N ASP A 2 10.09 11.90 -8.30
CA ASP A 2 9.75 10.69 -9.02
C ASP A 2 8.28 10.31 -8.81
N SER A 3 7.43 10.75 -9.72
CA SER A 3 6.03 10.32 -9.77
C SER A 3 5.95 8.95 -10.47
N LYS A 4 5.81 7.88 -9.69
CA LYS A 4 5.60 6.52 -10.21
C LYS A 4 4.11 6.15 -10.14
N ILE A 5 3.54 5.78 -11.28
CA ILE A 5 2.15 5.31 -11.36
C ILE A 5 2.10 3.82 -10.99
N TRP A 6 1.21 3.47 -10.08
CA TRP A 6 0.91 2.09 -9.70
C TRP A 6 -0.50 1.74 -10.16
N ARG A 7 -0.68 0.52 -10.66
CA ARG A 7 -1.97 -0.02 -11.08
C ARG A 7 -2.19 -1.35 -10.38
N SER A 8 -3.42 -1.84 -10.29
CA SER A 8 -3.63 -3.22 -9.84
C SER A 8 -3.05 -4.20 -10.87
N THR A 9 -2.70 -5.40 -10.45
CA THR A 9 -2.11 -6.43 -11.31
C THR A 9 -2.73 -7.82 -11.08
N SER A 10 -2.42 -8.79 -11.94
CA SER A 10 -2.79 -10.19 -11.73
C SER A 10 -2.11 -10.79 -10.50
N ILE A 11 -2.78 -11.74 -9.84
CA ILE A 11 -2.28 -12.43 -8.64
C ILE A 11 -0.89 -13.07 -8.87
N GLN A 12 -0.69 -13.73 -10.01
CA GLN A 12 0.58 -14.38 -10.39
C GLN A 12 1.75 -13.40 -10.50
N ARG A 13 1.46 -12.13 -10.81
CA ARG A 13 2.48 -11.08 -10.83
C ARG A 13 2.68 -10.54 -9.42
N ALA A 14 1.60 -10.27 -8.69
CA ALA A 14 1.67 -9.77 -7.33
C ALA A 14 2.45 -10.70 -6.40
N GLU A 15 2.27 -12.02 -6.49
CA GLU A 15 2.98 -13.03 -5.67
C GLU A 15 4.51 -13.05 -5.87
N ARG A 16 4.98 -12.51 -6.99
CA ARG A 16 6.43 -12.40 -7.29
C ARG A 16 7.01 -11.06 -6.85
N GLU A 17 6.18 -10.17 -6.31
CA GLU A 17 6.62 -8.88 -5.81
C GLU A 17 7.03 -8.97 -4.33
N ILE A 18 7.54 -7.87 -3.82
CA ILE A 18 8.05 -7.81 -2.46
C ILE A 18 6.88 -7.60 -1.51
N HIS A 19 6.83 -8.41 -0.45
CA HIS A 19 5.78 -8.41 0.56
C HIS A 19 6.38 -8.12 1.94
N ILE A 20 6.57 -6.84 2.25
CA ILE A 20 6.99 -6.34 3.58
C ILE A 20 5.78 -6.21 4.51
N PHE A 21 4.66 -5.72 4.00
CA PHE A 21 3.41 -5.58 4.74
C PHE A 21 2.52 -6.80 4.54
N THR A 22 1.67 -7.08 5.53
CA THR A 22 0.68 -8.16 5.45
C THR A 22 -0.55 -7.68 4.69
N ALA A 23 -0.89 -8.34 3.59
CA ALA A 23 -2.15 -8.09 2.89
C ALA A 23 -3.32 -8.75 3.63
N GLU A 24 -4.49 -8.12 3.57
CA GLU A 24 -5.72 -8.73 4.02
C GLU A 24 -6.45 -9.41 2.87
N ASN A 25 -7.24 -10.41 3.23
CA ASN A 25 -8.21 -10.99 2.34
C ASN A 25 -9.51 -10.20 2.44
N ALA A 26 -9.99 -9.68 1.32
CA ALA A 26 -11.30 -9.06 1.27
C ALA A 26 -12.34 -10.14 0.91
N VAL A 27 -13.39 -10.24 1.72
CA VAL A 27 -14.48 -11.20 1.52
C VAL A 27 -15.65 -10.49 0.86
N GLY A 28 -16.05 -10.95 -0.30
CA GLY A 28 -17.22 -10.43 -1.01
C GLY A 28 -18.51 -11.04 -0.50
N VAL A 29 -19.62 -10.42 -0.90
CA VAL A 29 -20.99 -10.85 -0.57
C VAL A 29 -21.28 -12.31 -0.94
N ASN A 30 -20.53 -12.88 -1.88
CA ASN A 30 -20.66 -14.27 -2.33
C ASN A 30 -19.73 -15.25 -1.60
N GLY A 31 -19.10 -14.85 -0.49
CA GLY A 31 -18.12 -15.66 0.25
C GLY A 31 -16.77 -15.84 -0.46
N LYS A 32 -16.60 -15.24 -1.65
CA LYS A 32 -15.32 -15.24 -2.36
C LYS A 32 -14.34 -14.30 -1.67
N SER A 33 -13.22 -14.87 -1.25
CA SER A 33 -12.08 -14.12 -0.70
C SER A 33 -11.11 -13.78 -1.83
N TRP A 34 -10.67 -12.51 -1.91
CA TRP A 34 -9.56 -12.10 -2.78
C TRP A 34 -8.44 -11.48 -1.97
N ASN A 35 -7.22 -11.90 -2.27
CA ASN A 35 -6.03 -11.38 -1.64
C ASN A 35 -5.70 -9.98 -2.20
N ARG A 36 -5.60 -8.99 -1.31
CA ARG A 36 -5.32 -7.60 -1.65
C ARG A 36 -3.87 -7.32 -2.05
N ILE A 37 -3.00 -8.34 -2.16
CA ILE A 37 -1.65 -8.16 -2.73
C ILE A 37 -1.65 -7.58 -4.16
N THR A 38 -2.75 -7.72 -4.88
CA THR A 38 -2.91 -7.21 -6.24
C THR A 38 -3.18 -5.72 -6.32
N ASP A 39 -3.55 -5.07 -5.20
CA ASP A 39 -3.93 -3.67 -5.14
C ASP A 39 -2.73 -2.74 -5.37
N ALA A 40 -2.95 -1.65 -6.11
CA ALA A 40 -1.92 -0.69 -6.45
C ALA A 40 -1.26 -0.08 -5.20
N GLU A 41 -2.07 0.25 -4.19
CA GLU A 41 -1.64 0.85 -2.93
C GLU A 41 -0.73 -0.10 -2.16
N TYR A 42 -1.13 -1.37 -2.06
CA TYR A 42 -0.34 -2.38 -1.38
C TYR A 42 1.03 -2.53 -2.05
N ARG A 43 1.06 -2.68 -3.38
CA ARG A 43 2.30 -2.85 -4.15
C ARG A 43 3.23 -1.65 -4.01
N MET A 44 2.67 -0.44 -4.10
CA MET A 44 3.43 0.80 -3.97
C MET A 44 4.05 0.97 -2.58
N LEU A 45 3.28 0.73 -1.52
CA LEU A 45 3.77 0.89 -0.15
C LEU A 45 4.89 -0.12 0.13
N ASN A 46 4.77 -1.35 -0.38
CA ASN A 46 5.83 -2.36 -0.29
C ASN A 46 7.10 -1.96 -1.07
N ASP A 47 6.97 -1.47 -2.31
CA ASP A 47 8.10 -0.96 -3.10
C ASP A 47 8.79 0.22 -2.40
N PHE A 48 8.01 1.13 -1.81
CA PHE A 48 8.56 2.23 -1.02
C PHE A 48 9.34 1.71 0.18
N ALA A 49 8.73 0.82 0.98
CA ALA A 49 9.38 0.24 2.15
C ALA A 49 10.68 -0.46 1.76
N TYR A 50 10.68 -1.23 0.68
CA TYR A 50 11.86 -1.91 0.16
C TYR A 50 12.97 -0.94 -0.26
N LYS A 51 12.63 0.13 -1.00
CA LYS A 51 13.59 1.17 -1.40
C LYS A 51 14.21 1.91 -0.22
N MET A 52 13.46 2.04 0.87
CA MET A 52 13.95 2.62 2.12
C MET A 52 14.76 1.63 2.96
N GLY A 53 14.98 0.40 2.48
CA GLY A 53 15.69 -0.65 3.21
C GLY A 53 14.91 -1.20 4.40
N ALA A 54 13.59 -1.01 4.41
CA ALA A 54 12.74 -1.45 5.51
C ALA A 54 12.50 -2.97 5.46
N LYS A 55 12.35 -3.56 6.64
CA LYS A 55 12.05 -4.98 6.84
C LYS A 55 10.75 -5.13 7.63
N ALA A 56 10.01 -6.19 7.33
CA ALA A 56 8.76 -6.51 8.01
C ALA A 56 8.97 -6.57 9.53
N GLY A 57 8.04 -5.99 10.30
CA GLY A 57 8.08 -5.97 11.76
C GLY A 57 8.96 -4.89 12.41
N ASN A 58 9.82 -4.21 11.65
CA ASN A 58 10.65 -3.12 12.18
C ASN A 58 9.97 -1.75 12.06
N VAL A 59 10.42 -0.80 12.88
CA VAL A 59 9.97 0.60 12.85
C VAL A 59 11.18 1.50 12.57
N TYR A 60 10.98 2.49 11.69
CA TYR A 60 12.01 3.38 11.17
C TYR A 60 11.67 4.84 11.48
N PRO A 61 11.84 5.30 12.73
CA PRO A 61 11.51 6.67 13.12
C PRO A 61 12.47 7.70 12.52
N ASN A 62 13.68 7.30 12.14
CA ASN A 62 14.66 8.23 11.55
C ASN A 62 14.29 8.65 10.12
N ILE A 63 13.41 7.88 9.47
CA ILE A 63 12.93 8.19 8.13
C ILE A 63 11.80 9.20 8.22
N ARG A 64 12.00 10.35 7.58
CA ARG A 64 11.03 11.45 7.53
C ARG A 64 10.76 11.84 6.10
N GLY A 65 9.56 12.34 5.83
CA GLY A 65 9.21 12.83 4.51
C GLY A 65 7.71 12.98 4.31
N HIS A 66 7.32 13.33 3.10
CA HIS A 66 5.92 13.46 2.70
C HIS A 66 5.66 12.50 1.54
N LEU A 67 4.74 11.56 1.76
CA LEU A 67 4.24 10.65 0.73
C LEU A 67 2.82 11.07 0.37
N LYS A 68 2.62 11.47 -0.89
CA LYS A 68 1.31 11.83 -1.42
C LYS A 68 0.84 10.74 -2.38
N ILE A 69 -0.28 10.11 -2.06
CA ILE A 69 -0.93 9.11 -2.90
C ILE A 69 -2.18 9.75 -3.48
N VAL A 70 -2.33 9.66 -4.80
CA VAL A 70 -3.52 10.09 -5.51
C VAL A 70 -4.14 8.88 -6.18
N SER A 71 -5.41 8.62 -5.90
CA SER A 71 -6.18 7.53 -6.49
C SER A 71 -7.43 8.08 -7.19
N GLU A 72 -7.75 7.52 -8.35
CA GLU A 72 -8.99 7.81 -9.07
C GLU A 72 -10.20 7.22 -8.34
N ASN A 73 -10.00 6.10 -7.65
CA ASN A 73 -11.02 5.41 -6.88
C ASN A 73 -10.93 5.77 -5.40
N PRO A 74 -12.05 5.75 -4.65
CA PRO A 74 -12.03 5.86 -3.19
C PRO A 74 -11.11 4.79 -2.59
N PHE A 75 -10.27 5.16 -1.63
CA PHE A 75 -9.48 4.16 -0.91
C PHE A 75 -10.43 3.20 -0.22
N CYS A 76 -10.28 1.92 -0.53
CA CYS A 76 -11.17 0.91 -0.01
C CYS A 76 -10.99 0.76 1.51
N SER A 77 -12.06 0.43 2.25
CA SER A 77 -11.95 0.19 3.70
C SER A 77 -10.91 -0.91 4.02
N SER A 78 -10.76 -1.90 3.14
CA SER A 78 -9.75 -2.97 3.24
C SER A 78 -8.31 -2.54 2.94
N CYS A 79 -8.10 -1.35 2.37
CA CYS A 79 -6.79 -0.74 2.13
C CYS A 79 -6.25 -0.10 3.43
N SER A 80 -7.12 0.07 4.43
CA SER A 80 -6.78 0.71 5.71
C SER A 80 -5.71 -0.05 6.48
N ASN A 81 -5.63 -1.38 6.38
CA ASN A 81 -4.66 -2.14 7.16
C ASN A 81 -3.23 -1.95 6.67
N VAL A 82 -2.98 -1.97 5.35
CA VAL A 82 -1.63 -1.71 4.82
C VAL A 82 -1.19 -0.27 5.10
N ILE A 83 -2.11 0.69 5.03
CA ILE A 83 -1.84 2.09 5.37
C ILE A 83 -1.49 2.24 6.85
N GLN A 84 -2.20 1.54 7.75
CA GLN A 84 -1.90 1.53 9.18
C GLN A 84 -0.54 0.91 9.47
N GLN A 85 -0.23 -0.23 8.85
CA GLN A 85 1.09 -0.85 8.97
C GLN A 85 2.21 0.09 8.50
N PHE A 86 1.99 0.78 7.38
CA PHE A 86 2.93 1.79 6.87
C PHE A 86 3.14 2.93 7.86
N ARG A 87 2.06 3.50 8.41
CA ARG A 87 2.14 4.58 9.42
C ARG A 87 2.87 4.12 10.68
N LYS A 88 2.66 2.87 11.11
CA LYS A 88 3.37 2.29 12.26
C LYS A 88 4.85 2.09 11.97
N MET A 89 5.19 1.65 10.76
CA MET A 89 6.57 1.41 10.32
C MET A 89 7.33 2.73 10.12
N PHE A 90 6.68 3.78 9.60
CA PHE A 90 7.27 5.08 9.32
C PHE A 90 6.50 6.21 10.03
N PRO A 91 6.63 6.33 11.36
CA PRO A 91 5.81 7.26 12.14
C PRO A 91 6.05 8.74 11.79
N ASN A 92 7.23 9.06 11.24
CA ASN A 92 7.60 10.43 10.86
C ASN A 92 7.44 10.71 9.36
N VAL A 93 6.84 9.79 8.60
CA VAL A 93 6.45 10.03 7.21
C VAL A 93 5.00 10.48 7.18
N THR A 94 4.78 11.70 6.70
CA THR A 94 3.44 12.25 6.52
C THR A 94 2.81 11.66 5.26
N LEU A 95 1.75 10.88 5.45
CA LEU A 95 0.99 10.26 4.36
C LEU A 95 -0.24 11.12 4.03
N THR A 96 -0.27 11.70 2.83
CA THR A 96 -1.43 12.41 2.29
C THR A 96 -2.12 11.51 1.28
N LEU A 97 -3.38 11.19 1.55
CA LEU A 97 -4.24 10.40 0.68
C LEU A 97 -5.22 11.34 -0.02
N ILE A 98 -5.25 11.30 -1.35
CA ILE A 98 -6.25 11.97 -2.17
C ILE A 98 -6.96 10.90 -2.97
N ASP A 99 -8.27 10.77 -2.79
CA ASP A 99 -9.10 9.82 -3.51
C ASP A 99 -10.28 10.50 -4.20
N GLY A 100 -11.00 9.71 -5.01
CA GLY A 100 -12.21 10.17 -5.67
C GLY A 100 -11.96 11.32 -6.66
N VAL A 101 -10.75 11.41 -7.21
CA VAL A 101 -10.42 12.37 -8.27
C VAL A 101 -11.16 11.94 -9.54
N LYS A 102 -12.44 12.30 -9.62
CA LYS A 102 -13.20 12.24 -10.85
C LYS A 102 -12.65 13.30 -11.80
N LYS A 103 -12.31 12.85 -13.00
CA LYS A 103 -11.86 13.67 -14.11
C LYS A 103 -12.91 14.71 -14.50
#